data_AF-A0A259MI00-F1
#
_entry.id   AF-A0A259MI00-F1
#
_cell.length_a   1.000
_cell.length_b   1.000
_cell.length_c   1.000
_cell.angle_alpha   90.00
_cell.angle_beta   90.00
_cell.angle_gamma   90.00
#
_symmetry.space_group_name_H-M   'P 1'
#
loop_
_entity.id
_entity.type
_entity.pdbx_description
1 polymer ?
#
loop_
_entity_poly.entity_id
_entity_poly.type
_entity_poly.pdbx_seq_one_letter_code
_entity_poly.pdbx_strand_id
1 'polypeptide(L)'
;MAAWRWLAIVFAAACAVAPFNAAAQTPSQTPAPSAGSPAQRGSFTNPAEYDSYMAALNTKDPARRAQAMEVFIAWYPGSVLRLDAHEQAISAWQAANQPAKADVLVARLLQVDPDNVRALANRAYVGRLKAAGGDTSALAAAVAASERGLAVMPKWQKPALLDDAGFALVKEQMAGVFNGVLGFAALQAKDYDKAREYYRLAVAADPTNLQDVYQYAVAQLEGSPVDALGFWYGARSIAIARAAKNDSAAQDIDRYVRSRYSVYRGSEEGWDAVVSRVANETAPPANFKKSIPRAMTPPDRALEILEDNEPAKLTPAQWVLVLRHRDVSPANKRAAEAVWKAIGDRQQGGQRLKLPLKVVSATPERIEGAITDEAQAGNLVELEVTMMRPLSPLPAVGSNIFMFGTLSEYRPQPFLFRLTRAELAPESLPVAGGPCADPRPKMCTKDYRPACGQLRDGTRKTYGNACTACSDPQVVTQGAGACP
;
A
#
# COMPACT_ATOMS: atom_id res chain seq x y z
N MET A 1 -17.34 12.36 -11.07
CA MET A 1 -16.61 13.46 -10.36
C MET A 1 -16.81 13.49 -8.84
N ALA A 2 -17.49 12.51 -8.21
CA ALA A 2 -17.65 12.46 -6.74
C ALA A 2 -16.78 11.37 -6.04
N ALA A 3 -16.12 10.49 -6.80
CA ALA A 3 -15.30 9.39 -6.26
C ALA A 3 -13.84 9.77 -5.93
N TRP A 4 -13.38 10.95 -6.35
CA TRP A 4 -11.99 11.42 -6.09
C TRP A 4 -11.81 12.26 -4.82
N ARG A 5 -12.90 12.63 -4.13
CA ARG A 5 -12.82 13.39 -2.88
C ARG A 5 -12.52 12.52 -1.65
N TRP A 6 -12.77 11.22 -1.71
CA TRP A 6 -12.53 10.30 -0.58
C TRP A 6 -11.08 9.81 -0.47
N LEU A 7 -10.34 9.75 -1.59
CA LEU A 7 -8.91 9.41 -1.58
C LEU A 7 -8.01 10.52 -1.01
N ALA A 8 -8.43 11.78 -1.10
CA ALA A 8 -7.68 12.91 -0.54
C ALA A 8 -7.81 13.03 0.98
N ILE A 9 -8.89 12.52 1.58
CA ILE A 9 -9.15 12.61 3.03
C ILE A 9 -8.43 11.49 3.79
N VAL A 10 -8.24 10.31 3.18
CA VAL A 10 -7.45 9.22 3.79
C VAL A 10 -5.94 9.53 3.75
N PHE A 11 -5.46 10.23 2.72
CA PHE A 11 -4.04 10.61 2.61
C PHE A 11 -3.63 11.74 3.57
N ALA A 12 -4.56 12.61 3.98
CA ALA A 12 -4.30 13.65 4.98
C ALA A 12 -4.38 13.11 6.43
N ALA A 13 -5.14 12.04 6.67
CA ALA A 13 -5.25 11.40 7.99
C ALA A 13 -4.08 10.44 8.31
N ALA A 14 -3.40 9.89 7.30
CA ALA A 14 -2.22 9.04 7.50
C ALA A 14 -0.94 9.79 7.90
N CYS A 15 -0.96 11.14 7.89
CA CYS A 15 0.14 11.99 8.38
C CYS A 15 -0.12 12.57 9.78
N ALA A 16 -1.26 12.27 10.41
CA ALA A 16 -1.50 12.59 11.81
C ALA A 16 -0.95 11.43 12.67
N VAL A 17 0.36 11.49 12.93
CA VAL A 17 1.02 10.63 13.91
C VAL A 17 0.30 10.85 15.25
N ALA A 18 -0.37 9.82 15.77
CA ALA A 18 -0.83 9.82 17.16
C ALA A 18 0.37 10.22 18.04
N PRO A 19 0.19 11.02 19.11
CA PRO A 19 1.30 11.49 19.92
C PRO A 19 2.05 10.28 20.48
N PHE A 20 3.17 9.93 19.82
CA PHE A 20 4.11 8.95 20.30
C PHE A 20 4.62 9.52 21.60
N ASN A 21 4.21 8.90 22.71
CA ASN A 21 4.72 9.24 24.02
C ASN A 21 6.21 8.82 24.02
N ALA A 22 7.09 9.76 23.66
CA ALA A 22 8.52 9.58 23.43
C ALA A 22 9.33 9.27 24.71
N ALA A 23 8.66 8.88 25.79
CA ALA A 23 9.28 8.65 27.10
C ALA A 23 10.00 7.29 27.22
N ALA A 24 9.96 6.42 26.21
CA ALA A 24 10.44 5.03 26.34
C ALA A 24 11.46 4.56 25.29
N GLN A 25 11.96 5.43 24.40
CA GLN A 25 12.96 5.05 23.40
C GLN A 25 14.14 6.00 23.41
N THR A 26 14.81 6.12 24.57
CA THR A 26 16.21 6.56 24.58
C THR A 26 17.02 5.64 23.67
N PRO A 27 18.04 6.14 22.95
CA PRO A 27 19.04 5.27 22.34
C PRO A 27 19.49 4.26 23.37
N SER A 28 19.57 3.00 22.96
CA SER A 28 20.14 1.91 23.75
C SER A 28 21.34 2.43 24.52
N GLN A 29 21.31 2.26 25.85
CA GLN A 29 22.36 2.69 26.74
C GLN A 29 23.70 2.27 26.12
N THR A 30 24.55 3.24 25.76
CA THR A 30 25.95 2.97 25.45
C THR A 30 26.46 2.00 26.51
N PRO A 31 27.08 0.87 26.14
CA PRO A 31 27.55 -0.10 27.12
C PRO A 31 28.33 0.65 28.19
N ALA A 32 27.90 0.49 29.44
CA ALA A 32 28.56 1.14 30.56
C ALA A 32 30.05 0.78 30.50
N PRO A 33 30.96 1.76 30.58
CA PRO A 33 32.38 1.47 30.69
C PRO A 33 32.57 0.48 31.85
N SER A 34 33.32 -0.60 31.61
CA SER A 34 33.69 -1.52 32.67
C SER A 34 34.40 -0.73 33.79
N ALA A 35 34.15 -1.09 35.05
CA ALA A 35 34.86 -0.53 36.18
C ALA A 35 36.37 -0.70 35.92
N GLY A 36 37.05 0.43 35.68
CA GLY A 36 38.33 0.40 34.99
C GLY A 36 39.41 -0.34 35.77
N SER A 37 40.23 -1.09 35.03
CA SER A 37 41.20 -2.03 35.59
C SER A 37 42.42 -1.29 36.19
N PRO A 38 43.12 -1.86 37.18
CA PRO A 38 44.37 -1.29 37.71
C PRO A 38 45.43 -1.01 36.63
N ALA A 39 45.45 -1.83 35.57
CA ALA A 39 46.30 -1.65 34.40
C ALA A 39 45.95 -0.40 33.56
N GLN A 40 44.67 -0.03 33.48
CA GLN A 40 44.24 1.19 32.78
C GLN A 40 44.56 2.44 33.59
N ARG A 41 44.45 2.41 34.92
CA ARG A 41 44.84 3.55 35.78
C ARG A 41 46.32 3.91 35.63
N GLY A 42 47.19 2.91 35.49
CA GLY A 42 48.64 3.09 35.35
C GLY A 42 49.11 3.60 33.99
N SER A 43 48.25 3.60 32.96
CA SER A 43 48.59 4.13 31.63
C SER A 43 48.36 5.64 31.47
N PHE A 44 47.77 6.30 32.48
CA PHE A 44 47.55 7.76 32.47
C PHE A 44 48.74 8.50 33.06
N THR A 45 49.12 9.61 32.42
CA THR A 45 50.22 10.47 32.87
C THR A 45 49.95 11.10 34.24
N ASN A 46 48.68 11.31 34.60
CA ASN A 46 48.28 11.80 35.92
C ASN A 46 47.20 10.90 36.56
N PRO A 47 47.55 10.01 37.51
CA PRO A 47 46.58 9.13 38.16
C PRO A 47 45.40 9.86 38.84
N ALA A 48 45.59 11.11 39.30
CA ALA A 48 44.52 11.90 39.91
C ALA A 48 43.44 12.33 38.90
N GLU A 49 43.81 12.50 37.62
CA GLU A 49 42.84 12.80 36.55
C GLU A 49 41.89 11.61 36.36
N TYR A 50 42.45 10.39 36.32
CA TYR A 50 41.69 9.17 36.15
C TYR A 50 40.76 8.93 37.33
N ASP A 51 41.26 9.13 38.56
CA ASP A 51 40.45 8.98 39.77
C ASP A 51 39.30 9.99 39.81
N SER A 52 39.57 11.26 39.44
CA SER A 52 38.54 12.30 39.37
C SER A 52 37.46 11.97 38.34
N TYR A 53 37.87 11.50 37.16
CA TYR A 53 36.94 11.05 36.12
C TYR A 53 36.10 9.86 36.58
N MET A 54 36.71 8.83 37.17
CA MET A 54 35.99 7.65 37.64
C MET A 54 35.03 7.98 38.80
N ALA A 55 35.41 8.91 39.68
CA ALA A 55 34.53 9.41 40.74
C ALA A 55 33.31 10.14 40.14
N ALA A 56 33.51 10.97 39.12
CA ALA A 56 32.42 11.60 38.40
C ALA A 56 31.52 10.54 37.73
N LEU A 57 32.09 9.58 37.00
CA LEU A 57 31.37 8.55 36.24
C LEU A 57 30.48 7.68 37.13
N ASN A 58 31.00 7.32 38.31
CA ASN A 58 30.31 6.48 39.28
C ASN A 58 29.27 7.23 40.14
N THR A 59 29.07 8.53 39.90
CA THR A 59 28.01 9.29 40.57
C THR A 59 26.64 8.75 40.15
N LYS A 60 25.85 8.29 41.14
CA LYS A 60 24.56 7.62 40.90
C LYS A 60 23.46 8.55 40.36
N ASP A 61 23.40 9.77 40.90
CA ASP A 61 22.39 10.74 40.47
C ASP A 61 22.78 11.32 39.09
N PRO A 62 21.93 11.22 38.06
CA PRO A 62 22.28 11.64 36.71
C PRO A 62 22.63 13.14 36.60
N ALA A 63 21.89 14.01 37.29
CA ALA A 63 22.15 15.45 37.23
C ALA A 63 23.48 15.81 37.92
N ARG A 64 23.76 15.21 39.08
CA ARG A 64 25.05 15.38 39.78
C ARG A 64 26.20 14.79 38.99
N ARG A 65 26.00 13.65 38.31
CA ARG A 65 27.01 13.06 37.43
C ARG A 65 27.35 14.00 36.28
N ALA A 66 26.33 14.60 35.65
CA ALA A 66 26.55 15.56 34.59
C ALA A 66 27.37 16.77 35.07
N GLN A 67 27.00 17.34 36.23
CA GLN A 67 27.76 18.43 36.85
C GLN A 67 29.20 18.02 37.21
N ALA A 68 29.40 16.81 37.75
CA ALA A 68 30.73 16.29 38.07
C ALA A 68 31.60 16.13 36.83
N MET A 69 31.03 15.71 35.70
CA MET A 69 31.73 15.66 34.41
C MET A 69 32.09 17.05 33.89
N GLU A 70 31.19 18.04 34.02
CA GLU A 70 31.49 19.43 33.68
C GLU A 70 32.61 20.02 34.54
N VAL A 71 32.66 19.68 35.84
CA VAL A 71 33.76 20.06 36.73
C VAL A 71 35.07 19.40 36.29
N PHE A 72 35.05 18.10 35.98
CA PHE A 72 36.23 17.39 35.45
C PHE A 72 36.78 18.07 34.19
N ILE A 73 35.91 18.42 33.23
CA ILE A 73 36.30 19.12 32.00
C ILE A 73 36.97 20.47 32.30
N ALA A 74 36.44 21.21 33.28
CA ALA A 74 37.00 22.50 33.68
C ALA A 74 38.35 22.38 34.39
N TRP A 75 38.53 21.35 35.22
CA TRP A 75 39.76 21.13 35.98
C TRP A 75 40.88 20.47 35.15
N TYR A 76 40.51 19.67 34.16
CA TYR A 76 41.46 18.92 33.33
C TYR A 76 41.27 19.20 31.82
N PRO A 77 41.45 20.44 31.35
CA PRO A 77 41.20 20.82 29.95
C PRO A 77 42.17 20.17 28.94
N GLY A 78 43.30 19.63 29.40
CA GLY A 78 44.26 18.88 28.59
C GLY A 78 44.11 17.36 28.65
N SER A 79 43.14 16.83 29.42
CA SER A 79 43.02 15.39 29.61
C SER A 79 42.61 14.68 28.33
N VAL A 80 43.18 13.49 28.10
CA VAL A 80 42.75 12.57 27.03
C VAL A 80 41.32 12.08 27.23
N LEU A 81 40.79 12.17 28.46
CA LEU A 81 39.39 11.83 28.79
C LEU A 81 38.43 12.99 28.59
N ARG A 82 38.90 14.19 28.22
CA ARG A 82 38.04 15.38 28.14
C ARG A 82 36.88 15.21 27.17
N LEU A 83 37.14 14.63 26.00
CA LEU A 83 36.09 14.39 25.00
C LEU A 83 35.06 13.38 25.52
N ASP A 84 35.52 12.28 26.11
CA ASP A 84 34.60 11.31 26.71
C ASP A 84 33.80 11.92 27.86
N ALA A 85 34.41 12.74 28.73
CA ALA A 85 33.71 13.45 29.79
C ALA A 85 32.60 14.38 29.27
N HIS A 86 32.81 15.05 28.12
CA HIS A 86 31.76 15.82 27.48
C HIS A 86 30.59 14.93 27.05
N GLU A 87 30.88 13.77 26.44
CA GLU A 87 29.88 12.80 26.01
C GLU A 87 29.11 12.22 27.21
N GLN A 88 29.80 11.91 28.31
CA GLN A 88 29.18 11.45 29.56
C GLN A 88 28.31 12.53 30.19
N ALA A 89 28.71 13.80 30.15
CA ALA A 89 27.89 14.92 30.63
C ALA A 89 26.59 15.04 29.83
N ILE A 90 26.67 14.96 28.50
CA ILE A 90 25.50 14.98 27.60
C ILE A 90 24.56 13.81 27.93
N SER A 91 25.09 12.59 27.99
CA SER A 91 24.34 11.38 28.32
C SER A 91 23.67 11.47 29.71
N ALA A 92 24.40 11.99 30.70
CA ALA A 92 23.89 12.15 32.05
C ALA A 92 22.76 13.20 32.14
N TRP A 93 22.82 14.31 31.38
CA TRP A 93 21.72 15.27 31.30
C TRP A 93 20.47 14.70 30.60
N GLN A 94 20.66 13.84 29.59
CA GLN A 94 19.55 13.11 28.98
C GLN A 94 18.89 12.15 29.98
N ALA A 95 19.69 11.37 30.70
CA ALA A 95 19.21 10.48 31.76
C ALA A 95 18.55 11.23 32.94
N ALA A 96 18.93 12.49 33.17
CA ALA A 96 18.31 13.38 34.15
C ALA A 96 16.98 13.98 33.68
N ASN A 97 16.49 13.61 32.48
CA ASN A 97 15.32 14.21 31.84
C ASN A 97 15.43 15.74 31.67
N GLN A 98 16.64 16.24 31.37
CA GLN A 98 16.93 17.65 31.11
C GLN A 98 17.56 17.84 29.72
N PRO A 99 16.83 17.52 28.63
CA PRO A 99 17.38 17.51 27.27
C PRO A 99 17.88 18.90 26.82
N ALA A 100 17.30 19.99 27.30
CA ALA A 100 17.76 21.34 26.99
C ALA A 100 19.21 21.61 27.44
N LYS A 101 19.64 21.02 28.57
CA LYS A 101 21.03 21.13 29.03
C LYS A 101 21.97 20.30 28.18
N ALA A 102 21.54 19.09 27.79
CA ALA A 102 22.28 18.25 26.86
C ALA A 102 22.47 18.96 25.50
N ASP A 103 21.42 19.59 24.96
CA ASP A 103 21.46 20.33 23.69
C ASP A 103 22.50 21.47 23.72
N VAL A 104 22.60 22.21 24.82
CA VAL A 104 23.61 23.27 25.01
C VAL A 104 25.03 22.70 24.99
N LEU A 105 25.26 21.58 25.67
CA LEU A 105 26.57 20.92 25.69
C LEU A 105 26.95 20.35 24.32
N VAL A 106 26.01 19.73 23.60
CA VAL A 106 26.22 19.24 22.23
C VAL A 106 26.59 20.39 21.29
N ALA A 107 25.85 21.51 21.36
CA ALA A 107 26.14 22.68 20.54
C ALA A 107 27.54 23.25 20.82
N ARG A 108 27.94 23.36 22.10
CA ARG A 108 29.28 23.80 22.49
C ARG A 108 30.36 22.83 22.04
N LEU A 109 30.13 21.52 22.17
CA LEU A 109 31.09 20.51 21.74
C LEU A 109 31.31 20.58 20.22
N LEU A 110 30.25 20.70 19.43
CA LEU A 110 30.35 20.83 17.97
C LEU A 110 30.96 22.16 17.50
N GLN A 111 31.00 23.20 18.34
CA GLN A 111 31.76 24.42 18.03
C GLN A 111 33.27 24.20 18.17
N VAL A 112 33.69 23.36 19.11
CA VAL A 112 35.11 23.06 19.38
C VAL A 112 35.61 21.93 18.48
N ASP A 113 34.79 20.89 18.29
CA ASP A 113 35.06 19.73 17.47
C ASP A 113 33.85 19.46 16.55
N PRO A 114 33.81 20.12 15.38
CA PRO A 114 32.73 19.93 14.41
C PRO A 114 32.59 18.50 13.86
N ASP A 115 33.61 17.66 14.01
CA ASP A 115 33.65 16.28 13.52
C ASP A 115 33.40 15.27 14.65
N ASN A 116 33.00 15.72 15.85
CA ASN A 116 32.70 14.84 16.96
C ASN A 116 31.50 13.93 16.65
N VAL A 117 31.77 12.65 16.36
CA VAL A 117 30.76 11.69 15.88
C VAL A 117 29.61 11.52 16.86
N ARG A 118 29.88 11.43 18.17
CA ARG A 118 28.81 11.22 19.17
C ARG A 118 27.92 12.45 19.31
N ALA A 119 28.50 13.64 19.27
CA ALA A 119 27.74 14.88 19.29
C ALA A 119 26.90 15.07 18.01
N LEU A 120 27.44 14.71 16.84
CA LEU A 120 26.69 14.66 15.58
C LEU A 120 25.52 13.67 15.66
N ALA A 121 25.75 12.47 16.20
CA ALA A 121 24.71 11.45 16.37
C ALA A 121 23.59 11.91 17.32
N ASN A 122 23.97 12.59 18.42
CA ASN A 122 23.01 13.20 19.34
C ASN A 122 22.15 14.25 18.63
N ARG A 123 22.78 15.20 17.91
CA ARG A 123 22.09 16.23 17.13
C ARG A 123 21.15 15.62 16.08
N ALA A 124 21.60 14.58 15.40
CA ALA A 124 20.81 13.85 14.40
C ALA A 124 19.57 13.19 15.03
N TYR A 125 19.76 12.43 16.11
CA TYR A 125 18.67 11.76 16.83
C TYR A 125 17.65 12.75 17.40
N VAL A 126 18.09 13.78 18.13
CA VAL A 126 17.21 14.79 18.73
C VAL A 126 16.46 15.57 17.65
N GLY A 127 17.13 15.95 16.57
CA GLY A 127 16.49 16.68 15.48
C GLY A 127 15.41 15.85 14.77
N ARG A 128 15.63 14.55 14.57
CA ARG A 128 14.58 13.63 14.07
C ARG A 128 13.42 13.50 15.05
N LEU A 129 13.69 13.40 16.35
CA LEU A 129 12.64 13.32 17.36
C LEU A 129 11.76 14.57 17.36
N LYS A 130 12.36 15.77 17.32
CA LYS A 130 11.65 17.05 17.21
C LYS A 130 10.82 17.12 15.93
N ALA A 131 11.39 16.72 14.79
CA ALA A 131 10.68 16.67 13.51
C ALA A 131 9.49 15.71 13.52
N ALA A 132 9.65 14.52 14.11
CA ALA A 132 8.56 13.56 14.27
C ALA A 132 7.47 14.06 15.24
N GLY A 133 7.85 14.90 16.23
CA GLY A 133 6.93 15.58 17.15
C GLY A 133 6.26 16.83 16.58
N GLY A 134 6.53 17.20 15.32
CA GLY A 134 5.88 18.31 14.61
C GLY A 134 6.78 19.52 14.31
N ASP A 135 7.97 19.60 14.90
CA ASP A 135 8.95 20.66 14.59
C ASP A 135 9.81 20.27 13.37
N THR A 136 9.23 20.37 12.18
CA THR A 136 9.89 19.99 10.93
C THR A 136 11.15 20.81 10.63
N SER A 137 11.30 22.00 11.24
CA SER A 137 12.49 22.85 11.06
C SER A 137 13.77 22.20 11.60
N ALA A 138 13.64 21.31 12.60
CA ALA A 138 14.76 20.59 13.19
C ALA A 138 15.39 19.55 12.25
N LEU A 139 14.68 19.13 11.20
CA LEU A 139 15.12 18.04 10.33
C LEU A 139 16.36 18.38 9.51
N ALA A 140 16.47 19.59 8.96
CA ALA A 140 17.59 19.99 8.11
C ALA A 140 18.93 19.92 8.87
N ALA A 141 18.94 20.40 10.12
CA ALA A 141 20.11 20.32 10.99
C ALA A 141 20.47 18.87 11.38
N ALA A 142 19.47 17.99 11.48
CA ALA A 142 19.66 16.57 11.75
C ALA A 142 20.30 15.85 10.55
N VAL A 143 19.80 16.12 9.34
CA VAL A 143 20.33 15.58 8.09
C VAL A 143 21.78 15.99 7.90
N ALA A 144 22.10 17.28 8.04
CA ALA A 144 23.47 17.77 7.92
C ALA A 144 24.42 17.11 8.93
N ALA A 145 23.95 16.87 10.17
CA ALA A 145 24.73 16.15 11.17
C ALA A 145 24.97 14.69 10.78
N SER A 146 23.96 14.02 10.22
CA SER A 146 24.07 12.64 9.74
C SER A 146 25.03 12.46 8.57
N GLU A 147 24.93 13.33 7.56
CA GLU A 147 25.83 13.30 6.39
C GLU A 147 27.27 13.51 6.84
N ARG A 148 27.51 14.51 7.69
CA ARG A 148 28.84 14.77 8.26
C ARG A 148 29.34 13.59 9.10
N GLY A 149 28.49 13.05 9.96
CA GLY A 149 28.81 11.93 10.85
C GLY A 149 29.26 10.68 10.08
N LEU A 150 28.58 10.35 8.98
CA LEU A 150 28.99 9.26 8.09
C LEU A 150 30.31 9.58 7.36
N ALA A 151 30.51 10.82 6.91
CA ALA A 151 31.72 11.23 6.20
C ALA A 151 32.99 11.17 7.07
N VAL A 152 32.87 11.45 8.38
CA VAL A 152 34.02 11.45 9.30
C VAL A 152 34.29 10.08 9.93
N MET A 153 33.32 9.14 9.86
CA MET A 153 33.41 7.79 10.45
C MET A 153 34.71 7.01 10.12
N PRO A 154 35.25 7.05 8.88
CA PRO A 154 36.49 6.35 8.55
C PRO A 154 37.72 6.89 9.29
N LYS A 155 37.68 8.17 9.70
CA LYS A 155 38.77 8.87 10.38
C LYS A 155 38.59 8.92 11.90
N TRP A 156 37.44 8.48 12.41
CA TRP A 156 37.13 8.53 13.83
C TRP A 156 38.13 7.68 14.61
N GLN A 157 38.80 8.32 15.56
CA GLN A 157 39.77 7.69 16.45
C GLN A 157 39.05 6.90 17.55
N LYS A 158 39.63 5.76 17.92
CA LYS A 158 39.10 4.91 18.98
C LYS A 158 39.16 5.65 20.33
N PRO A 159 38.04 5.76 21.07
CA PRO A 159 38.05 6.28 22.43
C PRO A 159 38.96 5.45 23.35
N ALA A 160 39.67 6.10 24.28
CA ALA A 160 40.68 5.47 25.14
C ALA A 160 40.13 4.32 26.02
N LEU A 161 38.83 4.35 26.34
CA LEU A 161 38.18 3.37 27.21
C LEU A 161 37.55 2.19 26.44
N LEU A 162 37.63 2.16 25.10
CA LEU A 162 37.07 1.09 24.27
C LEU A 162 38.16 0.17 23.72
N ASP A 163 37.89 -1.12 23.74
CA ASP A 163 38.63 -2.09 22.94
C ASP A 163 38.17 -2.04 21.47
N ASP A 164 38.83 -2.81 20.59
CA ASP A 164 38.54 -2.75 19.15
C ASP A 164 37.13 -3.27 18.83
N ALA A 165 36.67 -4.31 19.55
CA ALA A 165 35.32 -4.86 19.39
C ALA A 165 34.24 -3.85 19.81
N GLY A 166 34.39 -3.22 20.98
CA GLY A 166 33.50 -2.18 21.46
C GLY A 166 33.49 -0.96 20.55
N PHE A 167 34.63 -0.60 19.97
CA PHE A 167 34.69 0.50 19.01
C PHE A 167 33.97 0.20 17.70
N ALA A 168 34.14 -1.02 17.17
CA ALA A 168 33.41 -1.46 15.98
C ALA A 168 31.89 -1.43 16.21
N LEU A 169 31.42 -1.94 17.36
CA LEU A 169 30.01 -1.91 17.72
C LEU A 169 29.46 -0.48 17.80
N VAL A 170 30.19 0.43 18.44
CA VAL A 170 29.77 1.84 18.54
C VAL A 170 29.73 2.50 17.15
N LYS A 171 30.67 2.19 16.25
CA LYS A 171 30.63 2.69 14.86
C LYS A 171 29.37 2.23 14.15
N GLU A 172 29.01 0.95 14.25
CA GLU A 172 27.80 0.41 13.65
C GLU A 172 26.54 1.09 14.21
N GLN A 173 26.46 1.26 15.53
CA GLN A 173 25.34 1.95 16.18
C GLN A 173 25.19 3.40 15.73
N MET A 174 26.30 4.16 15.67
CA MET A 174 26.28 5.56 15.22
C MET A 174 25.90 5.66 13.74
N ALA A 175 26.45 4.78 12.90
CA ALA A 175 26.05 4.68 11.51
C ALA A 175 24.55 4.35 11.37
N GLY A 176 24.02 3.46 12.21
CA GLY A 176 22.60 3.15 12.29
C GLY A 176 21.74 4.40 12.57
N VAL A 177 22.11 5.18 13.58
CA VAL A 177 21.43 6.45 13.93
C VAL A 177 21.44 7.42 12.74
N PHE A 178 22.59 7.64 12.12
CA PHE A 178 22.70 8.55 10.99
C PHE A 178 21.84 8.11 9.81
N ASN A 179 21.92 6.83 9.44
CA ASN A 179 21.10 6.26 8.37
C ASN A 179 19.61 6.32 8.70
N GLY A 180 19.20 6.10 9.95
CA GLY A 180 17.79 6.23 10.34
C GLY A 180 17.24 7.65 10.12
N VAL A 181 18.04 8.67 10.39
CA VAL A 181 17.67 10.08 10.15
C VAL A 181 17.62 10.41 8.66
N LEU A 182 18.59 9.93 7.86
CA LEU A 182 18.58 10.11 6.41
C LEU A 182 17.41 9.37 5.75
N GLY A 183 17.11 8.15 6.21
CA GLY A 183 15.94 7.39 5.80
C GLY A 183 14.64 8.11 6.12
N PHE A 184 14.56 8.72 7.32
CA PHE A 184 13.40 9.54 7.69
C PHE A 184 13.25 10.75 6.79
N ALA A 185 14.32 11.49 6.51
CA ALA A 185 14.28 12.63 5.60
C ALA A 185 13.84 12.21 4.17
N ALA A 186 14.40 11.12 3.65
CA ALA A 186 14.01 10.57 2.36
C ALA A 186 12.53 10.14 2.34
N LEU A 187 12.05 9.52 3.41
CA LEU A 187 10.64 9.13 3.54
C LEU A 187 9.70 10.33 3.57
N GLN A 188 10.04 11.40 4.30
CA GLN A 188 9.29 12.66 4.30
C GLN A 188 9.25 13.32 2.91
N ALA A 189 10.34 13.19 2.15
CA ALA A 189 10.44 13.64 0.77
C ALA A 189 9.74 12.69 -0.23
N LYS A 190 9.16 11.57 0.23
CA LYS A 190 8.59 10.49 -0.59
C LYS A 190 9.59 9.86 -1.58
N ASP A 191 10.88 9.99 -1.31
CA ASP A 191 11.96 9.31 -2.02
C ASP A 191 12.12 7.91 -1.42
N TYR A 192 11.18 7.03 -1.78
CA TYR A 192 11.07 5.70 -1.18
C TYR A 192 12.29 4.82 -1.46
N ASP A 193 12.95 4.99 -2.60
CA ASP A 193 14.13 4.20 -2.95
C ASP A 193 15.32 4.56 -2.05
N LYS A 194 15.62 5.85 -1.85
CA LYS A 194 16.63 6.25 -0.85
C LYS A 194 16.23 5.89 0.56
N ALA A 195 14.95 6.04 0.92
CA ALA A 195 14.48 5.64 2.23
C ALA A 195 14.74 4.15 2.49
N ARG A 196 14.47 3.27 1.51
CA ARG A 196 14.76 1.83 1.60
C ARG A 196 16.25 1.56 1.81
N GLU A 197 17.14 2.25 1.08
CA GLU A 197 18.58 2.07 1.22
C GLU A 197 19.08 2.43 2.62
N TYR A 198 18.70 3.61 3.12
CA TYR A 198 19.11 4.09 4.43
C TYR A 198 18.49 3.27 5.57
N TYR A 199 17.19 2.98 5.51
CA TYR A 199 16.56 2.16 6.56
C TYR A 199 17.06 0.72 6.58
N ARG A 200 17.47 0.15 5.45
CA ARG A 200 18.13 -1.17 5.44
C ARG A 200 19.39 -1.15 6.30
N LEU A 201 20.18 -0.09 6.23
CA LEU A 201 21.39 0.06 7.06
C LEU A 201 21.03 0.33 8.54
N ALA A 202 20.04 1.18 8.80
CA ALA A 202 19.59 1.48 10.16
C ALA A 202 19.04 0.24 10.89
N VAL A 203 18.16 -0.51 10.23
CA VAL A 203 17.55 -1.74 10.78
C VAL A 203 18.57 -2.86 10.93
N ALA A 204 19.60 -2.93 10.07
CA ALA A 204 20.69 -3.87 10.25
C ALA A 204 21.53 -3.57 11.51
N ALA A 205 21.70 -2.29 11.85
CA ALA A 205 22.41 -1.87 13.06
C ALA A 205 21.58 -2.06 14.33
N ASP A 206 20.26 -1.83 14.28
CA ASP A 206 19.33 -2.10 15.37
C ASP A 206 18.00 -2.67 14.86
N PRO A 207 17.84 -4.00 14.83
CA PRO A 207 16.62 -4.66 14.36
C PRO A 207 15.47 -4.60 15.38
N THR A 208 15.69 -3.98 16.55
CA THR A 208 14.68 -3.81 17.61
C THR A 208 14.15 -2.38 17.68
N ASN A 209 14.73 -1.45 16.92
CA ASN A 209 14.26 -0.08 16.84
C ASN A 209 12.89 -0.02 16.14
N LEU A 210 11.82 0.11 16.92
CA LEU A 210 10.44 0.15 16.41
C LEU A 210 10.25 1.20 15.31
N GLN A 211 10.85 2.38 15.48
CA GLN A 211 10.67 3.50 14.56
C GLN A 211 11.31 3.20 13.20
N ASP A 212 12.55 2.72 13.18
CA ASP A 212 13.26 2.39 11.95
C ASP A 212 12.64 1.16 11.25
N VAL A 213 12.29 0.12 12.00
CA VAL A 213 11.68 -1.10 11.45
C VAL A 213 10.32 -0.79 10.81
N TYR A 214 9.48 0.02 11.48
CA TYR A 214 8.18 0.40 10.95
C TYR A 214 8.31 1.33 9.73
N GLN A 215 9.19 2.33 9.79
CA GLN A 215 9.38 3.25 8.68
C GLN A 215 10.04 2.58 7.47
N TYR A 216 10.86 1.55 7.69
CA TYR A 216 11.33 0.68 6.62
C TYR A 216 10.18 -0.07 5.97
N ALA A 217 9.26 -0.63 6.76
CA ALA A 217 8.05 -1.26 6.24
C ALA A 217 7.24 -0.28 5.38
N VAL A 218 7.03 0.95 5.85
CA VAL A 218 6.33 2.00 5.10
C VAL A 218 7.04 2.29 3.78
N ALA A 219 8.36 2.50 3.78
CA ALA A 219 9.12 2.75 2.56
C ALA A 219 9.01 1.61 1.54
N GLN A 220 8.97 0.36 2.02
CA GLN A 220 8.76 -0.82 1.17
C GLN A 220 7.34 -0.86 0.58
N LEU A 221 6.33 -0.57 1.39
CA LEU A 221 4.92 -0.69 1.02
C LEU A 221 4.38 0.47 0.18
N GLU A 222 4.92 1.67 0.36
CA GLU A 222 4.51 2.89 -0.37
C GLU A 222 5.29 3.12 -1.66
N GLY A 223 6.51 2.58 -1.77
CA GLY A 223 7.29 2.68 -2.99
C GLY A 223 6.70 1.90 -4.17
N SER A 224 7.14 2.24 -5.38
CA SER A 224 6.73 1.58 -6.62
C SER A 224 7.95 0.94 -7.30
N PRO A 225 7.97 -0.40 -7.52
CA PRO A 225 6.93 -1.34 -7.14
C PRO A 225 6.84 -1.53 -5.62
N VAL A 226 5.65 -1.94 -5.15
CA VAL A 226 5.43 -2.35 -3.77
C VAL A 226 6.29 -3.57 -3.49
N ASP A 227 7.11 -3.51 -2.43
CA ASP A 227 7.93 -4.65 -2.00
C ASP A 227 7.23 -5.41 -0.88
N ALA A 228 6.87 -6.67 -1.15
CA ALA A 228 6.22 -7.55 -0.18
C ALA A 228 7.03 -7.73 1.12
N LEU A 229 8.35 -7.51 1.13
CA LEU A 229 9.14 -7.50 2.38
C LEU A 229 8.61 -6.49 3.41
N GLY A 230 7.95 -5.42 2.97
CA GLY A 230 7.32 -4.46 3.86
C GLY A 230 6.29 -5.10 4.79
N PHE A 231 5.62 -6.19 4.39
CA PHE A 231 4.69 -6.93 5.26
C PHE A 231 5.41 -7.66 6.40
N TRP A 232 6.62 -8.17 6.15
CA TRP A 232 7.44 -8.77 7.20
C TRP A 232 7.86 -7.72 8.23
N TYR A 233 8.43 -6.61 7.77
CA TYR A 233 8.88 -5.53 8.67
C TYR A 233 7.71 -4.87 9.41
N GLY A 234 6.54 -4.76 8.77
CA GLY A 234 5.32 -4.31 9.40
C GLY A 234 4.87 -5.24 10.53
N ALA A 235 4.81 -6.54 10.26
CA ALA A 235 4.52 -7.56 11.29
C ALA A 235 5.56 -7.58 12.42
N ARG A 236 6.85 -7.39 12.08
CA ARG A 236 7.94 -7.28 13.07
C ARG A 236 7.76 -6.07 13.97
N SER A 237 7.33 -4.94 13.42
CA SER A 237 7.03 -3.72 14.18
C SER A 237 5.89 -3.94 15.19
N ILE A 238 4.86 -4.69 14.81
CA ILE A 238 3.76 -5.08 15.71
C ILE A 238 4.31 -5.92 16.88
N ALA A 239 5.19 -6.89 16.59
CA ALA A 239 5.80 -7.73 17.62
C ALA A 239 6.67 -6.91 18.59
N ILE A 240 7.48 -5.98 18.07
CA ILE A 240 8.30 -5.07 18.88
C ILE A 240 7.41 -4.19 19.77
N ALA A 241 6.35 -3.60 19.21
CA ALA A 241 5.42 -2.74 19.96
C ALA A 241 4.72 -3.51 21.10
N ARG A 242 4.27 -4.74 20.84
CA ARG A 242 3.66 -5.62 21.87
C ARG A 242 4.66 -6.00 22.96
N ALA A 243 5.90 -6.35 22.59
CA ALA A 243 6.95 -6.65 23.56
C ALA A 243 7.25 -5.44 24.47
N ALA A 244 7.13 -4.22 23.93
CA ALA A 244 7.25 -2.96 24.68
C ALA A 244 5.97 -2.56 25.45
N LYS A 245 4.93 -3.41 25.46
CA LYS A 245 3.60 -3.12 26.07
C LYS A 245 2.94 -1.86 25.52
N ASN A 246 3.21 -1.53 24.25
CA ASN A 246 2.59 -0.41 23.55
C ASN A 246 1.51 -0.93 22.61
N ASP A 247 0.38 -1.36 23.19
CA ASP A 247 -0.72 -1.97 22.45
C ASP A 247 -1.38 -0.99 21.46
N SER A 248 -1.41 0.30 21.78
CA SER A 248 -1.93 1.34 20.88
C SER A 248 -1.12 1.38 19.58
N ALA A 249 0.22 1.49 19.68
CA ALA A 249 1.08 1.50 18.50
C ALA A 249 0.96 0.18 17.73
N ALA A 250 0.89 -0.96 18.42
CA ALA A 250 0.73 -2.26 17.77
C ALA A 250 -0.57 -2.33 16.94
N GLN A 251 -1.67 -1.82 17.47
CA GLN A 251 -2.98 -1.78 16.78
C GLN A 251 -2.97 -0.83 15.58
N ASP A 252 -2.37 0.35 15.71
CA ASP A 252 -2.31 1.32 14.61
C ASP A 252 -1.41 0.82 13.47
N ILE A 253 -0.28 0.20 13.80
CA ILE A 253 0.60 -0.44 12.82
C ILE A 253 -0.13 -1.59 12.12
N ASP A 254 -0.82 -2.48 12.87
CA ASP A 254 -1.59 -3.58 12.30
C ASP A 254 -2.64 -3.08 11.32
N ARG A 255 -3.44 -2.07 11.70
CA ARG A 255 -4.47 -1.49 10.85
C ARG A 255 -3.91 -1.01 9.51
N TYR A 256 -2.80 -0.26 9.55
CA TYR A 256 -2.16 0.24 8.34
C TYR A 256 -1.60 -0.89 7.47
N VAL A 257 -0.79 -1.79 8.05
CA VAL A 257 -0.11 -2.84 7.28
C VAL A 257 -1.11 -3.87 6.75
N ARG A 258 -2.12 -4.26 7.54
CA ARG A 258 -3.23 -5.15 7.13
C ARG A 258 -4.01 -4.55 5.95
N SER A 259 -4.28 -3.25 5.96
CA SER A 259 -4.92 -2.57 4.83
C SER A 259 -4.06 -2.63 3.56
N ARG A 260 -2.75 -2.34 3.66
CA ARG A 260 -1.82 -2.47 2.52
C ARG A 260 -1.73 -3.92 2.04
N TYR A 261 -1.77 -4.89 2.95
CA TYR A 261 -1.76 -6.31 2.63
C TYR A 261 -3.00 -6.69 1.83
N SER A 262 -4.19 -6.29 2.28
CA SER A 262 -5.45 -6.50 1.58
C SER A 262 -5.44 -5.92 0.16
N VAL A 263 -4.94 -4.69 -0.01
CA VAL A 263 -4.80 -4.08 -1.33
C VAL A 263 -3.80 -4.83 -2.21
N TYR A 264 -2.68 -5.27 -1.63
CA TYR A 264 -1.63 -5.97 -2.37
C TYR A 264 -2.02 -7.39 -2.75
N ARG A 265 -2.73 -8.13 -1.88
CA ARG A 265 -3.14 -9.55 -2.06
C ARG A 265 -4.53 -9.72 -2.64
N GLY A 266 -5.39 -8.70 -2.53
CA GLY A 266 -6.82 -8.78 -2.86
C GLY A 266 -7.68 -9.36 -1.74
N SER A 267 -7.07 -9.78 -0.62
CA SER A 267 -7.74 -10.28 0.58
C SER A 267 -6.86 -10.10 1.83
N GLU A 268 -7.48 -10.14 3.01
CA GLU A 268 -6.76 -10.15 4.30
C GLU A 268 -6.31 -11.57 4.70
N GLU A 269 -6.67 -12.58 3.92
CA GLU A 269 -6.41 -13.98 4.24
C GLU A 269 -4.90 -14.25 4.35
N GLY A 270 -4.51 -14.85 5.49
CA GLY A 270 -3.12 -15.17 5.81
C GLY A 270 -2.36 -14.08 6.57
N TRP A 271 -2.92 -12.87 6.75
CA TRP A 271 -2.24 -11.80 7.49
C TRP A 271 -1.95 -12.18 8.95
N ASP A 272 -2.92 -12.72 9.69
CA ASP A 272 -2.73 -13.09 11.09
C ASP A 272 -1.68 -14.21 11.26
N ALA A 273 -1.55 -15.10 10.27
CA ALA A 273 -0.50 -16.11 10.23
C ALA A 273 0.89 -15.49 10.02
N VAL A 274 1.01 -14.44 9.18
CA VAL A 274 2.25 -13.68 9.03
C VAL A 274 2.63 -13.01 10.35
N VAL A 275 1.69 -12.30 11.01
CA VAL A 275 1.94 -11.63 12.29
C VAL A 275 2.40 -12.62 13.36
N SER A 276 1.74 -13.78 13.45
CA SER A 276 2.08 -14.81 14.43
C SER A 276 3.46 -15.42 14.17
N ARG A 277 3.80 -15.69 12.90
CA ARG A 277 5.09 -16.28 12.52
C ARG A 277 6.26 -15.32 12.84
N VAL A 278 6.12 -14.05 12.45
CA VAL A 278 7.20 -13.05 12.54
C VAL A 278 7.59 -12.74 14.00
N ALA A 279 6.70 -12.98 14.96
CA ALA A 279 6.99 -12.80 16.39
C ALA A 279 8.27 -13.55 16.84
N ASN A 280 8.57 -14.69 16.21
CA ASN A 280 9.72 -15.53 16.53
C ASN A 280 10.88 -15.39 15.52
N GLU A 281 10.77 -14.52 14.52
CA GLU A 281 11.78 -14.32 13.47
C GLU A 281 12.61 -13.06 13.75
N THR A 282 13.93 -13.14 13.57
CA THR A 282 14.86 -12.00 13.69
C THR A 282 15.21 -11.37 12.35
N ALA A 283 14.97 -12.08 11.25
CA ALA A 283 15.17 -11.62 9.87
C ALA A 283 14.15 -12.27 8.92
N PRO A 284 13.79 -11.62 7.80
CA PRO A 284 12.87 -12.20 6.83
C PRO A 284 13.48 -13.43 6.15
N PRO A 285 12.73 -14.54 6.00
CA PRO A 285 13.21 -15.69 5.25
C PRO A 285 13.39 -15.35 3.77
N ALA A 286 14.36 -15.99 3.11
CA ALA A 286 14.72 -15.68 1.71
C ALA A 286 13.54 -15.84 0.72
N ASN A 287 12.58 -16.72 1.02
CA ASN A 287 11.38 -16.94 0.23
C ASN A 287 10.17 -16.11 0.69
N PHE A 288 10.31 -15.18 1.65
CA PHE A 288 9.18 -14.41 2.19
C PHE A 288 8.36 -13.73 1.09
N LYS A 289 9.01 -13.01 0.16
CA LYS A 289 8.31 -12.31 -0.94
C LYS A 289 7.46 -13.25 -1.77
N LYS A 290 7.94 -14.48 -2.04
CA LYS A 290 7.22 -15.50 -2.80
C LYS A 290 6.02 -16.06 -2.02
N SER A 291 6.10 -16.09 -0.69
CA SER A 291 5.01 -16.54 0.18
C SER A 291 3.84 -15.55 0.25
N ILE A 292 4.04 -14.29 -0.17
CA ILE A 292 3.01 -13.25 -0.24
C ILE A 292 2.81 -12.87 -1.71
N PRO A 293 2.11 -13.71 -2.51
CA PRO A 293 1.86 -13.39 -3.91
C PRO A 293 0.95 -12.15 -4.01
N ARG A 294 1.20 -11.30 -5.01
CA ARG A 294 0.33 -10.15 -5.29
C ARG A 294 -1.03 -10.65 -5.81
N ALA A 295 -2.08 -9.88 -5.56
CA ALA A 295 -3.36 -10.00 -6.25
C ALA A 295 -3.09 -10.02 -7.75
N MET A 296 -3.70 -10.98 -8.44
CA MET A 296 -3.62 -11.03 -9.89
C MET A 296 -4.25 -9.78 -10.48
N THR A 297 -3.49 -9.05 -11.29
CA THR A 297 -4.02 -7.90 -12.01
C THR A 297 -5.06 -8.37 -13.03
N PRO A 298 -6.00 -7.53 -13.51
CA PRO A 298 -6.92 -7.93 -14.58
C PRO A 298 -6.22 -8.51 -15.83
N PRO A 299 -5.07 -7.96 -16.29
CA PRO A 299 -4.24 -8.60 -17.30
C PRO A 299 -3.69 -9.97 -16.91
N ASP A 300 -3.29 -10.20 -15.65
CA ASP A 300 -2.82 -11.52 -15.21
C ASP A 300 -3.96 -12.53 -15.16
N ARG A 301 -5.15 -12.12 -14.69
CA ARG A 301 -6.37 -12.96 -14.70
C ARG A 301 -6.76 -13.36 -16.12
N ALA A 302 -6.55 -12.48 -17.10
CA ALA A 302 -6.78 -12.81 -18.51
C ALA A 302 -5.85 -13.93 -19.01
N LEU A 303 -4.63 -14.04 -18.46
CA LEU A 303 -3.69 -15.12 -18.79
C LEU A 303 -4.07 -16.42 -18.09
N GLU A 304 -4.33 -16.38 -16.79
CA GLU A 304 -4.72 -17.57 -15.99
C GLU A 304 -5.99 -18.24 -16.51
N ILE A 305 -6.99 -17.46 -16.94
CA ILE A 305 -8.21 -18.02 -17.56
C ILE A 305 -7.89 -18.95 -18.73
N LEU A 306 -6.83 -18.69 -19.49
CA LEU A 306 -6.40 -19.52 -20.62
C LEU A 306 -5.48 -20.68 -20.23
N GLU A 307 -4.89 -20.65 -19.04
CA GLU A 307 -4.20 -21.80 -18.47
C GLU A 307 -5.22 -22.86 -18.01
N ASP A 308 -6.32 -22.40 -17.41
CA ASP A 308 -7.37 -23.26 -16.87
C ASP A 308 -8.44 -23.66 -17.90
N ASN A 309 -8.58 -22.91 -18.99
CA ASN A 309 -9.64 -23.13 -19.98
C ASN A 309 -9.14 -23.05 -21.41
N GLU A 310 -9.68 -23.92 -22.27
CA GLU A 310 -9.51 -23.78 -23.71
C GLU A 310 -10.16 -22.47 -24.21
N PRO A 311 -9.51 -21.70 -25.12
CA PRO A 311 -10.10 -20.49 -25.70
C PRO A 311 -11.51 -20.70 -26.26
N ALA A 312 -11.77 -21.90 -26.80
CA ALA A 312 -13.03 -22.32 -27.37
C ALA A 312 -14.12 -22.64 -26.34
N LYS A 313 -13.89 -22.53 -25.03
CA LYS A 313 -14.89 -22.71 -23.95
C LYS A 313 -15.22 -21.41 -23.22
N LEU A 314 -14.50 -20.33 -23.51
CA LEU A 314 -14.70 -19.05 -22.85
C LEU A 314 -16.09 -18.44 -23.17
N THR A 315 -16.63 -17.74 -22.18
CA THR A 315 -17.85 -16.94 -22.28
C THR A 315 -17.59 -15.59 -22.93
N PRO A 316 -18.62 -14.90 -23.46
CA PRO A 316 -18.46 -13.55 -24.03
C PRO A 316 -17.85 -12.53 -23.06
N ALA A 317 -18.19 -12.56 -21.77
CA ALA A 317 -17.59 -11.68 -20.78
C ALA A 317 -16.09 -11.98 -20.57
N GLN A 318 -15.69 -13.26 -20.59
CA GLN A 318 -14.27 -13.65 -20.54
C GLN A 318 -13.52 -13.25 -21.82
N TRP A 319 -14.17 -13.28 -23.00
CA TRP A 319 -13.58 -12.72 -24.22
C TRP A 319 -13.25 -11.25 -24.05
N VAL A 320 -14.18 -10.45 -23.51
CA VAL A 320 -13.94 -9.03 -23.23
C VAL A 320 -12.72 -8.85 -22.32
N LEU A 321 -12.65 -9.61 -21.22
CA LEU A 321 -11.54 -9.57 -20.28
C LEU A 321 -10.19 -9.85 -20.97
N VAL A 322 -10.10 -10.88 -21.81
CA VAL A 322 -8.84 -11.19 -22.50
C VAL A 322 -8.50 -10.16 -23.57
N LEU A 323 -9.44 -9.87 -24.46
CA LEU A 323 -9.20 -9.05 -25.66
C LEU A 323 -8.93 -7.58 -25.32
N ARG A 324 -9.53 -7.04 -24.23
CA ARG A 324 -9.27 -5.66 -23.80
C ARG A 324 -7.84 -5.42 -23.31
N HIS A 325 -7.14 -6.49 -22.90
CA HIS A 325 -5.78 -6.42 -22.38
C HIS A 325 -4.71 -6.81 -23.41
N ARG A 326 -5.07 -7.01 -24.69
CA ARG A 326 -4.17 -7.40 -25.78
C ARG A 326 -2.84 -6.65 -25.78
N ASP A 327 -2.90 -5.33 -25.62
CA ASP A 327 -1.75 -4.44 -25.79
C ASP A 327 -0.94 -4.20 -24.50
N VAL A 328 -1.23 -4.94 -23.41
CA VAL A 328 -0.53 -4.80 -22.12
C VAL A 328 0.84 -5.48 -22.11
N SER A 329 0.96 -6.67 -22.70
CA SER A 329 2.21 -7.44 -22.71
C SER A 329 2.25 -8.42 -23.90
N PRO A 330 3.43 -8.94 -24.27
CA PRO A 330 3.53 -9.99 -25.29
C PRO A 330 2.73 -11.26 -24.96
N ALA A 331 2.59 -11.62 -23.68
CA ALA A 331 1.78 -12.75 -23.26
C ALA A 331 0.28 -12.47 -23.48
N ASN A 332 -0.18 -11.28 -23.09
CA ASN A 332 -1.57 -10.88 -23.30
C ASN A 332 -1.92 -10.77 -24.79
N LYS A 333 -0.96 -10.36 -25.62
CA LYS A 333 -1.15 -10.33 -27.07
C LYS A 333 -1.40 -11.73 -27.64
N ARG A 334 -0.59 -12.73 -27.26
CA ARG A 334 -0.78 -14.13 -27.70
C ARG A 334 -2.11 -14.71 -27.20
N ALA A 335 -2.45 -14.43 -25.94
CA ALA A 335 -3.74 -14.80 -25.36
C ALA A 335 -4.92 -14.23 -26.17
N ALA A 336 -4.87 -12.94 -26.49
CA ALA A 336 -5.91 -12.27 -27.28
C ALA A 336 -5.99 -12.82 -28.72
N GLU A 337 -4.85 -13.11 -29.36
CA GLU A 337 -4.80 -13.75 -30.69
C GLU A 337 -5.43 -15.14 -30.67
N ALA A 338 -5.15 -15.95 -29.64
CA ALA A 338 -5.75 -17.28 -29.48
C ALA A 338 -7.27 -17.22 -29.27
N VAL A 339 -7.75 -16.30 -28.43
CA VAL A 339 -9.19 -16.09 -28.21
C VAL A 339 -9.88 -15.57 -29.47
N TRP A 340 -9.29 -14.60 -30.16
CA TRP A 340 -9.86 -14.06 -31.40
C TRP A 340 -9.94 -15.13 -32.51
N LYS A 341 -8.91 -15.96 -32.62
CA LYS A 341 -8.93 -17.12 -33.53
C LYS A 341 -10.07 -18.08 -33.16
N ALA A 342 -10.23 -18.46 -31.89
CA ALA A 342 -11.29 -19.36 -31.45
C ALA A 342 -12.70 -18.78 -31.70
N ILE A 343 -12.89 -17.48 -31.54
CA ILE A 343 -14.12 -16.78 -31.92
C ILE A 343 -14.35 -16.87 -33.44
N GLY A 344 -13.30 -16.69 -34.25
CA GLY A 344 -13.36 -16.86 -35.70
C GLY A 344 -13.71 -18.27 -36.13
N ASP A 345 -13.10 -19.28 -35.49
CA ASP A 345 -13.33 -20.70 -35.76
C ASP A 345 -14.80 -21.09 -35.48
N ARG A 346 -15.41 -20.56 -34.42
CA ARG A 346 -16.85 -20.71 -34.11
C ARG A 346 -17.79 -20.07 -35.14
N GLN A 347 -17.27 -19.23 -36.02
CA GLN A 347 -18.05 -18.54 -37.06
C GLN A 347 -17.79 -19.09 -38.47
N GLN A 348 -16.91 -20.09 -38.60
CA GLN A 348 -16.65 -20.76 -39.86
C GLN A 348 -17.92 -21.43 -40.42
N GLY A 349 -17.97 -21.60 -41.73
CA GLY A 349 -19.14 -22.18 -42.41
C GLY A 349 -20.42 -21.35 -42.31
N GLY A 350 -20.32 -20.06 -41.93
CA GLY A 350 -21.45 -19.15 -41.81
C GLY A 350 -22.20 -19.24 -40.47
N GLN A 351 -21.64 -19.94 -39.48
CA GLN A 351 -22.21 -19.97 -38.12
C GLN A 351 -22.23 -18.57 -37.50
N ARG A 352 -23.29 -18.27 -36.76
CA ARG A 352 -23.52 -16.97 -36.10
C ARG A 352 -23.42 -17.14 -34.60
N LEU A 353 -22.71 -16.23 -33.95
CA LEU A 353 -22.56 -16.22 -32.49
C LEU A 353 -23.82 -15.68 -31.85
N LYS A 354 -24.22 -16.30 -30.73
CA LYS A 354 -25.23 -15.79 -29.82
C LYS A 354 -24.55 -15.00 -28.71
N LEU A 355 -24.79 -13.69 -28.65
CA LEU A 355 -24.19 -12.80 -27.64
C LEU A 355 -25.25 -12.23 -26.70
N PRO A 356 -25.06 -12.34 -25.37
CA PRO A 356 -25.85 -11.58 -24.41
C PRO A 356 -25.39 -10.12 -24.38
N LEU A 357 -26.34 -9.19 -24.21
CA LEU A 357 -26.05 -7.80 -23.90
C LEU A 357 -27.21 -7.15 -23.11
N LYS A 358 -26.88 -6.12 -22.34
CA LYS A 358 -27.83 -5.12 -21.89
C LYS A 358 -27.94 -4.02 -22.94
N VAL A 359 -29.14 -3.67 -23.39
CA VAL A 359 -29.38 -2.59 -24.35
C VAL A 359 -29.04 -1.24 -23.73
N VAL A 360 -28.09 -0.51 -24.32
CA VAL A 360 -27.74 0.87 -23.96
C VAL A 360 -28.50 1.85 -24.87
N SER A 361 -28.54 1.57 -26.17
CA SER A 361 -29.32 2.34 -27.15
C SER A 361 -29.82 1.42 -28.26
N ALA A 362 -30.96 1.76 -28.89
CA ALA A 362 -31.55 0.97 -29.97
C ALA A 362 -32.20 1.86 -31.04
N THR A 363 -31.91 1.54 -32.29
CA THR A 363 -32.53 2.09 -33.52
C THR A 363 -32.87 0.91 -34.44
N PRO A 364 -33.66 1.11 -35.52
CA PRO A 364 -33.98 0.01 -36.44
C PRO A 364 -32.74 -0.65 -37.05
N GLU A 365 -31.67 0.11 -37.29
CA GLU A 365 -30.47 -0.41 -37.97
C GLU A 365 -29.33 -0.77 -37.01
N ARG A 366 -29.35 -0.24 -35.78
CA ARG A 366 -28.23 -0.34 -34.84
C ARG A 366 -28.67 -0.49 -33.39
N ILE A 367 -27.99 -1.37 -32.65
CA ILE A 367 -28.10 -1.49 -31.20
C ILE A 367 -26.71 -1.30 -30.59
N GLU A 368 -26.63 -0.57 -29.48
CA GLU A 368 -25.45 -0.50 -28.64
C GLU A 368 -25.71 -1.21 -27.32
N GLY A 369 -24.74 -1.97 -26.84
CA GLY A 369 -24.91 -2.78 -25.64
C GLY A 369 -23.67 -2.94 -24.78
N ALA A 370 -23.92 -3.35 -23.54
CA ALA A 370 -22.92 -3.71 -22.54
C ALA A 370 -22.91 -5.23 -22.32
N ILE A 371 -21.73 -5.85 -22.23
CA ILE A 371 -21.58 -7.30 -22.04
C ILE A 371 -21.18 -7.62 -20.59
N THR A 372 -20.12 -6.99 -20.09
CA THR A 372 -19.60 -7.25 -18.74
C THR A 372 -20.45 -6.60 -17.65
N ASP A 373 -20.48 -7.17 -16.45
CA ASP A 373 -21.26 -6.63 -15.33
C ASP A 373 -20.87 -5.17 -15.00
N GLU A 374 -19.58 -4.84 -15.08
CA GLU A 374 -19.06 -3.48 -14.90
C GLU A 374 -19.65 -2.52 -15.95
N ALA A 375 -19.63 -2.91 -17.22
CA ALA A 375 -20.20 -2.12 -18.30
C ALA A 375 -21.73 -2.02 -18.20
N GLN A 376 -22.41 -3.09 -17.79
CA GLN A 376 -23.86 -3.09 -17.60
C GLN A 376 -24.29 -2.13 -16.48
N ALA A 377 -23.55 -2.10 -15.36
CA ALA A 377 -23.79 -1.17 -14.26
C ALA A 377 -23.52 0.29 -14.65
N GLY A 378 -22.48 0.53 -15.46
CA GLY A 378 -22.08 1.86 -15.92
C GLY A 378 -22.75 2.35 -17.21
N ASN A 379 -23.58 1.53 -17.86
CA ASN A 379 -24.08 1.74 -19.23
C ASN A 379 -22.96 2.07 -20.24
N LEU A 380 -21.83 1.36 -20.13
CA LEU A 380 -20.69 1.51 -21.05
C LEU A 380 -20.90 0.63 -22.29
N VAL A 381 -20.73 1.22 -23.47
CA VAL A 381 -20.88 0.48 -24.74
C VAL A 381 -19.64 -0.38 -24.98
N GLU A 382 -19.83 -1.71 -24.98
CA GLU A 382 -18.80 -2.71 -25.32
C GLU A 382 -19.14 -3.45 -26.61
N LEU A 383 -20.37 -3.33 -27.12
CA LEU A 383 -20.85 -4.00 -28.32
C LEU A 383 -21.65 -3.03 -29.18
N GLU A 384 -21.20 -2.84 -30.42
CA GLU A 384 -21.94 -2.15 -31.49
C GLU A 384 -22.51 -3.21 -32.42
N VAL A 385 -23.83 -3.19 -32.60
CA VAL A 385 -24.57 -4.19 -33.37
C VAL A 385 -25.17 -3.53 -34.59
N THR A 386 -24.81 -4.01 -35.78
CA THR A 386 -25.42 -3.62 -37.06
C THR A 386 -26.40 -4.69 -37.50
N MET A 387 -27.67 -4.31 -37.60
CA MET A 387 -28.77 -5.22 -37.93
C MET A 387 -28.69 -5.67 -39.40
N MET A 388 -29.07 -6.91 -39.67
CA MET A 388 -29.20 -7.42 -41.04
C MET A 388 -30.42 -6.81 -41.76
N ARG A 389 -31.48 -6.52 -41.00
CA ARG A 389 -32.71 -5.90 -41.47
C ARG A 389 -33.20 -4.91 -40.42
N PRO A 390 -33.90 -3.84 -40.81
CA PRO A 390 -34.50 -2.90 -39.87
C PRO A 390 -35.36 -3.63 -38.82
N LEU A 391 -35.03 -3.41 -37.55
CA LEU A 391 -35.69 -4.04 -36.42
C LEU A 391 -36.98 -3.31 -36.07
N SER A 392 -38.08 -4.04 -35.99
CA SER A 392 -39.37 -3.55 -35.50
C SER A 392 -40.17 -4.70 -34.88
N PRO A 393 -40.68 -4.57 -33.64
CA PRO A 393 -40.46 -3.47 -32.69
C PRO A 393 -39.04 -3.46 -32.10
N LEU A 394 -38.60 -2.31 -31.56
CA LEU A 394 -37.29 -2.17 -30.91
C LEU A 394 -37.29 -2.77 -29.49
N PRO A 395 -36.18 -3.38 -29.05
CA PRO A 395 -36.02 -3.81 -27.67
C PRO A 395 -35.92 -2.59 -26.73
N ALA A 396 -36.41 -2.75 -25.50
CA ALA A 396 -36.38 -1.68 -24.52
C ALA A 396 -34.94 -1.39 -24.04
N VAL A 397 -34.60 -0.11 -23.89
CA VAL A 397 -33.34 0.30 -23.26
C VAL A 397 -33.28 -0.24 -21.83
N GLY A 398 -32.12 -0.78 -21.46
CA GLY A 398 -31.88 -1.43 -20.17
C GLY A 398 -32.28 -2.90 -20.10
N SER A 399 -32.95 -3.44 -21.13
CA SER A 399 -33.30 -4.87 -21.18
C SER A 399 -32.09 -5.74 -21.51
N ASN A 400 -32.08 -6.95 -20.96
CA ASN A 400 -31.11 -7.99 -21.31
C ASN A 400 -31.65 -8.82 -22.47
N ILE A 401 -30.91 -8.86 -23.58
CA ILE A 401 -31.29 -9.55 -24.80
C ILE A 401 -30.15 -10.42 -25.32
N PHE A 402 -30.49 -11.35 -26.20
CA PHE A 402 -29.53 -12.11 -26.98
C PHE A 402 -29.60 -11.71 -28.46
N MET A 403 -28.44 -11.52 -29.07
CA MET A 403 -28.31 -11.22 -30.50
C MET A 403 -27.55 -12.35 -31.19
N PHE A 404 -28.03 -12.76 -32.37
CA PHE A 404 -27.25 -13.60 -33.28
C PHE A 404 -26.53 -12.73 -34.29
N GLY A 405 -25.24 -12.96 -34.55
CA GLY A 405 -24.52 -12.20 -35.57
C GLY A 405 -23.11 -12.71 -35.82
N THR A 406 -22.35 -11.96 -36.60
CA THR A 406 -20.92 -12.22 -36.84
C THR A 406 -20.08 -11.11 -36.22
N LEU A 407 -19.24 -11.45 -35.25
CA LEU A 407 -18.21 -10.55 -34.74
C LEU A 407 -17.17 -10.34 -35.82
N SER A 408 -17.12 -9.12 -36.34
CA SER A 408 -16.29 -8.71 -37.48
C SER A 408 -14.94 -8.14 -37.05
N GLU A 409 -14.94 -7.35 -35.99
CA GLU A 409 -13.76 -6.71 -35.43
C GLU A 409 -13.93 -6.39 -33.95
N TYR A 410 -12.82 -6.02 -33.31
CA TYR A 410 -12.81 -5.45 -31.97
C TYR A 410 -11.70 -4.40 -31.84
N ARG A 411 -11.88 -3.47 -30.89
CA ARG A 411 -10.87 -2.51 -30.43
C ARG A 411 -10.58 -2.78 -28.96
N PRO A 412 -9.31 -2.87 -28.50
CA PRO A 412 -8.99 -3.11 -27.09
C PRO A 412 -9.32 -1.94 -26.16
N GLN A 413 -9.06 -0.69 -26.59
CA GLN A 413 -9.30 0.52 -25.79
C GLN A 413 -9.82 1.72 -26.61
N PRO A 414 -10.90 2.40 -26.14
CA PRO A 414 -11.89 1.84 -25.24
C PRO A 414 -12.49 0.58 -25.87
N PHE A 415 -12.73 -0.44 -25.04
CA PHE A 415 -13.11 -1.76 -25.54
C PHE A 415 -14.41 -1.69 -26.34
N LEU A 416 -14.41 -2.27 -27.55
CA LEU A 416 -15.60 -2.31 -28.41
C LEU A 416 -15.55 -3.51 -29.35
N PHE A 417 -16.63 -4.28 -29.41
CA PHE A 417 -16.90 -5.28 -30.45
C PHE A 417 -17.80 -4.70 -31.53
N ARG A 418 -17.61 -5.12 -32.79
CA ARG A 418 -18.59 -4.91 -33.88
C ARG A 418 -19.23 -6.22 -34.32
N LEU A 419 -20.52 -6.36 -34.01
CA LEU A 419 -21.38 -7.45 -34.46
C LEU A 419 -22.14 -7.01 -35.71
N THR A 420 -21.95 -7.73 -36.81
CA THR A 420 -22.60 -7.45 -38.10
C THR A 420 -23.56 -8.57 -38.48
N ARG A 421 -24.42 -8.31 -39.47
CA ARG A 421 -25.44 -9.26 -39.93
C ARG A 421 -26.26 -9.77 -38.75
N ALA A 422 -26.63 -8.84 -37.86
CA ALA A 422 -27.22 -9.20 -36.60
C ALA A 422 -28.74 -9.37 -36.70
N GLU A 423 -29.29 -10.30 -35.95
CA GLU A 423 -30.72 -10.50 -35.78
C GLU A 423 -30.99 -10.76 -34.29
N LEU A 424 -32.11 -10.25 -33.81
CA LEU A 424 -32.54 -10.46 -32.43
C LEU A 424 -32.92 -11.92 -32.24
N ALA A 425 -32.46 -12.55 -31.16
CA ALA A 425 -32.82 -13.92 -30.87
C ALA A 425 -34.35 -14.03 -30.68
N PRO A 426 -35.01 -15.12 -31.14
CA PRO A 426 -36.47 -15.25 -31.04
C PRO A 426 -37.00 -15.10 -29.61
N GLU A 427 -36.29 -15.66 -28.63
CA GLU A 427 -36.57 -15.52 -27.21
C GLU A 427 -36.30 -14.12 -26.66
N SER A 428 -35.66 -13.26 -27.43
CA SER A 428 -35.42 -11.84 -27.12
C SER A 428 -36.33 -10.91 -27.92
N LEU A 429 -37.07 -11.42 -28.93
CA LEU A 429 -38.08 -10.65 -29.66
C LEU A 429 -39.11 -10.08 -28.68
N PRO A 430 -39.34 -8.77 -28.70
CA PRO A 430 -40.38 -8.17 -27.88
C PRO A 430 -41.71 -8.88 -28.22
N VAL A 431 -42.45 -9.36 -27.21
CA VAL A 431 -43.68 -10.13 -27.44
C VAL A 431 -44.58 -9.30 -28.35
N ALA A 432 -44.88 -9.82 -29.55
CA ALA A 432 -45.65 -9.10 -30.54
C ALA A 432 -46.92 -8.56 -29.87
N GLY A 433 -47.12 -7.26 -29.98
CA GLY A 433 -48.29 -6.61 -29.39
C GLY A 433 -49.56 -7.18 -30.00
N GLY A 434 -50.58 -7.38 -29.18
CA GLY A 434 -51.82 -7.99 -29.60
C GLY A 434 -52.89 -7.99 -28.51
N PRO A 435 -54.13 -8.32 -28.87
CA PRO A 435 -55.19 -8.53 -27.89
C PRO A 435 -54.81 -9.66 -26.94
N CYS A 436 -55.10 -9.47 -25.67
CA CYS A 436 -54.91 -10.54 -24.69
C CYS A 436 -55.94 -11.64 -24.93
N ALA A 437 -55.46 -12.88 -25.14
CA ALA A 437 -56.32 -14.03 -25.36
C ALA A 437 -57.09 -14.42 -24.09
N ASP A 438 -58.34 -14.86 -24.27
CA ASP A 438 -59.16 -15.46 -23.23
C ASP A 438 -59.18 -17.00 -23.38
N PRO A 439 -59.12 -17.77 -22.27
CA PRO A 439 -59.10 -17.32 -20.89
C PRO A 439 -57.74 -16.75 -20.46
N ARG A 440 -57.78 -15.71 -19.60
CA ARG A 440 -56.57 -15.02 -19.13
C ARG A 440 -55.60 -15.95 -18.38
N PRO A 441 -54.29 -15.79 -18.56
CA PRO A 441 -53.29 -16.59 -17.87
C PRO A 441 -53.39 -16.40 -16.35
N LYS A 442 -53.40 -17.52 -15.61
CA LYS A 442 -53.39 -17.54 -14.14
C LYS A 442 -51.99 -17.69 -13.54
N MET A 443 -51.03 -18.11 -14.35
CA MET A 443 -49.63 -18.26 -13.96
C MET A 443 -48.74 -17.61 -15.02
N CYS A 444 -47.76 -16.85 -14.57
CA CYS A 444 -46.79 -16.16 -15.41
C CYS A 444 -45.37 -16.39 -14.90
N THR A 445 -44.40 -16.42 -15.82
CA THR A 445 -42.98 -16.52 -15.47
C THR A 445 -42.50 -15.21 -14.83
N LYS A 446 -41.45 -15.29 -14.00
CA LYS A 446 -40.78 -14.13 -13.40
C LYS A 446 -39.76 -13.46 -14.33
N ASP A 447 -39.83 -13.74 -15.63
CA ASP A 447 -38.93 -13.16 -16.62
C ASP A 447 -39.26 -11.67 -16.83
N TYR A 448 -38.25 -10.79 -16.75
CA TYR A 448 -38.45 -9.35 -16.88
C TYR A 448 -38.19 -8.90 -18.31
N ARG A 449 -39.27 -8.76 -19.08
CA ARG A 449 -39.29 -8.34 -20.49
C ARG A 449 -40.45 -7.36 -20.66
N PRO A 450 -40.24 -6.06 -20.36
CA PRO A 450 -41.32 -5.12 -20.10
C PRO A 450 -42.34 -5.08 -21.24
N ALA A 451 -43.62 -5.01 -20.87
CA ALA A 451 -44.74 -4.91 -21.81
C ALA A 451 -45.66 -3.76 -21.42
N CYS A 452 -46.15 -3.03 -22.41
CA CYS A 452 -47.07 -1.92 -22.24
C CYS A 452 -48.50 -2.43 -22.42
N GLY A 453 -49.24 -2.56 -21.32
CA GLY A 453 -50.66 -2.90 -21.37
C GLY A 453 -51.51 -1.65 -21.60
N GLN A 454 -52.40 -1.69 -22.60
CA GLN A 454 -53.46 -0.71 -22.76
C GLN A 454 -54.70 -1.20 -22.01
N LEU A 455 -55.12 -0.41 -21.02
CA LEU A 455 -56.27 -0.67 -20.17
C LEU A 455 -57.57 -0.30 -20.91
N ARG A 456 -58.72 -0.82 -20.43
CA ARG A 456 -60.05 -0.53 -21.01
C ARG A 456 -60.42 0.95 -21.03
N ASP A 457 -59.86 1.74 -20.12
CA ASP A 457 -60.05 3.19 -20.03
C ASP A 457 -59.12 3.98 -20.99
N GLY A 458 -58.30 3.28 -21.79
CA GLY A 458 -57.35 3.87 -22.72
C GLY A 458 -56.00 4.23 -22.11
N THR A 459 -55.84 4.13 -20.78
CA THR A 459 -54.56 4.38 -20.11
C THR A 459 -53.57 3.25 -20.37
N ARG A 460 -52.28 3.54 -20.17
CA ARG A 460 -51.18 2.63 -20.48
C ARG A 460 -50.37 2.38 -19.21
N LYS A 461 -50.02 1.12 -18.95
CA LYS A 461 -49.23 0.71 -17.79
C LYS A 461 -48.13 -0.27 -18.18
N THR A 462 -46.93 -0.05 -17.65
CA THR A 462 -45.80 -0.97 -17.84
C THR A 462 -45.92 -2.15 -16.88
N TYR A 463 -45.84 -3.36 -17.43
CA TYR A 463 -45.81 -4.62 -16.70
C TYR A 463 -44.45 -5.29 -16.86
N GLY A 464 -44.11 -6.23 -15.96
CA GLY A 464 -42.84 -6.95 -15.99
C GLY A 464 -42.67 -7.83 -17.24
N ASN A 465 -43.75 -8.40 -17.76
CA ASN A 465 -43.81 -9.10 -19.05
C ASN A 465 -45.22 -9.17 -19.63
N ALA A 466 -45.35 -9.59 -20.89
CA ALA A 466 -46.64 -9.68 -21.59
C ALA A 466 -47.65 -10.63 -20.92
N CYS A 467 -47.19 -11.72 -20.29
CA CYS A 467 -48.09 -12.60 -19.52
C CYS A 467 -48.67 -11.86 -18.32
N THR A 468 -47.83 -11.16 -17.55
CA THR A 468 -48.31 -10.35 -16.41
C THR A 468 -49.26 -9.24 -16.85
N ALA A 469 -49.01 -8.60 -18.00
CA ALA A 469 -49.94 -7.66 -18.60
C ALA A 469 -51.30 -8.32 -18.93
N CYS A 470 -51.31 -9.48 -19.60
CA CYS A 470 -52.56 -10.15 -19.96
C CYS A 470 -53.28 -10.85 -18.80
N SER A 471 -52.61 -11.08 -17.66
CA SER A 471 -53.25 -11.55 -16.43
C SER A 471 -54.14 -10.49 -15.77
N ASP A 472 -53.88 -9.20 -16.05
CA ASP A 472 -54.70 -8.10 -15.59
C ASP A 472 -56.00 -8.03 -16.43
N PRO A 473 -57.19 -8.20 -15.82
CA PRO A 473 -58.46 -8.23 -16.54
C PRO A 473 -58.81 -6.89 -17.20
N GLN A 474 -58.16 -5.80 -16.78
CA GLN A 474 -58.37 -4.48 -17.38
C GLN A 474 -57.55 -4.28 -18.66
N VAL A 475 -56.53 -5.10 -18.94
CA VAL A 475 -55.70 -4.96 -20.13
C VAL A 475 -56.40 -5.55 -21.36
N VAL A 476 -56.60 -4.74 -22.38
CA VAL A 476 -57.29 -5.11 -23.63
C VAL A 476 -56.29 -5.58 -24.68
N THR A 477 -55.22 -4.81 -24.83
CA THR A 477 -54.10 -5.13 -25.71
C THR A 477 -52.82 -4.93 -24.93
N GLN A 478 -51.80 -5.69 -25.27
CA GLN A 478 -50.45 -5.44 -24.80
C GLN A 478 -49.56 -5.13 -26.00
N GLY A 479 -48.57 -4.30 -25.80
CA GLY A 479 -47.48 -4.02 -26.72
C GLY A 479 -46.16 -4.31 -26.06
N ALA A 480 -45.14 -4.55 -26.88
CA ALA A 480 -43.82 -4.83 -26.35
C ALA A 480 -43.11 -3.54 -25.87
N GLY A 481 -42.29 -3.65 -24.83
CA GLY A 481 -41.56 -2.53 -24.23
C GLY A 481 -42.31 -1.85 -23.08
N ALA A 482 -41.66 -0.90 -22.41
CA ALA A 482 -42.32 -0.03 -21.44
C ALA A 482 -43.26 0.95 -22.15
N CYS A 483 -44.32 1.40 -21.46
CA CYS A 483 -45.18 2.44 -22.01
C CYS A 483 -44.42 3.76 -22.17
N PRO A 484 -44.65 4.50 -23.28
CA PRO A 484 -44.08 5.81 -23.50
C PRO A 484 -44.56 6.85 -22.48
#